data_AF-A0A3N1UXP9-F1
#
_entry.id   AF-A0A3N1UXP9-F1
#
_cell.length_a   1.000
_cell.length_b   1.000
_cell.length_c   1.000
_cell.angle_alpha   90.00
_cell.angle_beta   90.00
_cell.angle_gamma   90.00
#
_symmetry.space_group_name_H-M   'P 1'
#
loop_
_entity.id
_entity.type
_entity.pdbx_description
1 polymer ?
#
loop_
_entity_poly.entity_id
_entity_poly.type
_entity_poly.pdbx_seq_one_letter_code
_entity_poly.pdbx_strand_id
1 'polypeptide(L)'
;MTLLQACRESAKILQRNPELAALYRDAVRRYGEGELFLVLMDLMAKAYEDGALEEAVFKNPQGLLSFCCGAWIQFLLVEVAGMKKTDLHAVARKIFKETHNNRSIH
;
A
#
# COMPACT_ATOMS: atom_id res chain seq x y z
N MET A 1 -0.86 -8.61 -16.61
CA MET A 1 -0.25 -7.43 -15.95
C MET A 1 0.92 -7.92 -15.13
N THR A 2 2.09 -7.30 -15.27
CA THR A 2 3.28 -7.64 -14.47
C THR A 2 3.29 -6.89 -13.14
N LEU A 3 4.10 -7.31 -12.16
CA LEU A 3 4.29 -6.60 -10.89
C LEU A 3 4.74 -5.16 -11.11
N LEU A 4 5.69 -4.92 -12.01
CA LEU A 4 6.15 -3.58 -12.36
C LEU A 4 5.02 -2.71 -12.93
N GLN A 5 4.17 -3.28 -13.80
CA GLN A 5 3.01 -2.56 -14.34
C GLN A 5 2.00 -2.23 -13.24
N ALA A 6 1.71 -3.18 -12.35
CA ALA A 6 0.80 -2.97 -11.23
C ALA A 6 1.33 -1.92 -10.23
N CYS A 7 2.63 -1.93 -9.95
CA CYS A 7 3.29 -0.96 -9.08
C CYS A 7 3.25 0.46 -9.67
N ARG A 8 3.51 0.61 -10.98
CA ARG A 8 3.38 1.91 -11.66
C ARG A 8 1.95 2.41 -11.74
N GLU A 9 1.01 1.52 -12.04
CA GLU A 9 -0.39 1.91 -12.20
C GLU A 9 -1.02 2.28 -10.85
N SER A 10 -0.70 1.54 -9.77
CA SER A 10 -1.10 1.91 -8.41
C SER A 10 -0.55 3.28 -7.99
N ALA A 11 0.71 3.61 -8.29
CA ALA A 11 1.25 4.94 -8.02
C ALA A 11 0.44 6.06 -8.71
N LYS A 12 -0.01 5.84 -9.96
CA LYS A 12 -0.89 6.81 -10.66
C LYS A 12 -2.27 6.91 -10.03
N ILE A 13 -2.85 5.79 -9.62
CA ILE A 13 -4.15 5.76 -8.94
C ILE A 13 -4.09 6.57 -7.65
N LEU A 14 -3.04 6.38 -6.85
CA LEU A 14 -2.87 7.07 -5.56
C LEU A 14 -2.68 8.57 -5.73
N GLN A 15 -1.97 8.99 -6.77
CA GLN A 15 -1.80 10.41 -7.08
C GLN A 15 -3.08 11.13 -7.49
N ARG A 16 -4.21 10.43 -7.69
CA ARG A 16 -5.53 11.06 -7.85
C ARG A 16 -6.07 11.64 -6.54
N ASN A 17 -5.55 11.19 -5.40
CA ASN A 17 -5.83 11.80 -4.10
C ASN A 17 -4.77 12.88 -3.82
N PRO A 18 -5.14 14.15 -3.57
CA PRO A 18 -4.18 15.25 -3.40
C PRO A 18 -3.18 15.07 -2.24
N GLU A 19 -3.60 14.49 -1.12
CA GLU A 19 -2.74 14.26 0.05
C GLU A 19 -1.71 13.16 -0.23
N LEU A 20 -2.15 12.04 -0.79
CA LEU A 20 -1.26 10.97 -1.22
C LEU A 20 -0.32 11.42 -2.33
N ALA A 21 -0.77 12.30 -3.23
CA ALA A 21 0.09 12.90 -4.25
C ALA A 21 1.18 13.79 -3.63
N ALA A 22 0.87 14.52 -2.56
CA ALA A 22 1.87 15.30 -1.83
C ALA A 22 2.92 14.40 -1.18
N LEU A 23 2.49 13.35 -0.48
CA LEU A 23 3.40 12.36 0.10
C LEU A 23 4.23 11.65 -0.97
N TYR A 24 3.65 11.31 -2.11
CA TYR A 24 4.39 10.71 -3.23
C TYR A 24 5.49 11.65 -3.74
N ARG A 25 5.19 12.94 -3.93
CA ARG A 25 6.20 13.93 -4.35
C ARG A 25 7.32 14.08 -3.32
N ASP A 26 7.00 14.06 -2.03
CA ASP A 26 7.99 14.10 -0.96
C ASP A 26 8.87 12.85 -0.97
N ALA A 27 8.29 11.68 -1.20
CA ALA A 27 9.01 10.43 -1.37
C ALA A 27 9.97 10.49 -2.56
N VAL A 28 9.48 10.94 -3.73
CA VAL A 28 10.31 11.10 -4.94
C VAL A 28 11.45 12.09 -4.70
N ARG A 29 11.21 13.19 -3.99
CA ARG A 29 12.25 14.17 -3.64
C ARG A 29 13.32 13.58 -2.71
N ARG A 30 12.94 12.68 -1.80
CA ARG A 30 13.84 12.09 -0.81
C ARG A 30 14.66 10.92 -1.35
N TYR A 31 14.05 10.07 -2.18
CA TYR A 31 14.65 8.80 -2.61
C TYR A 31 15.00 8.77 -4.11
N GLY A 32 14.36 9.62 -4.92
CA GLY A 32 14.37 9.49 -6.38
C GLY A 32 13.33 8.47 -6.85
N GLU A 33 12.68 8.73 -7.98
CA GLU A 33 11.56 7.91 -8.44
C GLU A 33 11.97 6.47 -8.77
N GLY A 34 13.12 6.26 -9.43
CA GLY A 34 13.60 4.92 -9.76
C GLY A 34 13.85 4.05 -8.52
N GLU A 35 14.54 4.62 -7.53
CA GLU A 35 14.86 3.92 -6.27
C GLU A 35 13.59 3.60 -5.48
N LEU A 36 12.63 4.52 -5.45
CA LEU A 36 11.33 4.33 -4.82
C LEU A 36 10.60 3.10 -5.38
N PHE A 37 10.58 2.94 -6.70
CA PHE A 37 9.99 1.78 -7.34
C PHE A 37 10.74 0.48 -7.04
N LEU A 38 12.07 0.52 -6.98
CA LEU A 38 12.89 -0.65 -6.65
C LEU A 38 12.65 -1.12 -5.22
N VAL A 39 12.67 -0.19 -4.25
CA VAL A 39 12.40 -0.49 -2.84
C VAL A 39 11.03 -1.12 -2.68
N LEU A 40 10.00 -0.54 -3.29
CA LEU A 40 8.65 -1.09 -3.21
C LEU A 40 8.51 -2.44 -3.88
N MET A 41 9.14 -2.64 -5.04
CA MET A 41 9.14 -3.95 -5.70
C MET A 41 9.86 -5.02 -4.88
N ASP A 42 11.00 -4.68 -4.26
CA ASP A 42 11.75 -5.60 -3.39
C ASP A 42 10.93 -5.98 -2.14
N LEU A 43 10.24 -5.01 -1.54
CA LEU A 43 9.34 -5.24 -0.40
C LEU A 43 8.17 -6.17 -0.78
N MET A 44 7.61 -5.99 -1.97
CA MET A 44 6.54 -6.84 -2.51
C MET A 44 7.05 -8.24 -2.87
N ALA A 45 8.25 -8.36 -3.44
CA ALA A 45 8.88 -9.64 -3.76
C ALA A 45 9.15 -10.44 -2.49
N LYS A 46 9.72 -9.81 -1.45
CA LYS A 46 9.93 -10.45 -0.14
C LYS A 46 8.62 -10.92 0.49
N ALA A 47 7.58 -10.09 0.48
CA ALA A 47 6.27 -10.49 1.00
C ALA A 47 5.65 -11.69 0.24
N TYR A 48 5.98 -11.85 -1.04
CA TYR A 48 5.58 -13.02 -1.82
C TYR A 48 6.40 -14.26 -1.45
N GLU A 49 7.73 -14.13 -1.39
CA GLU A 49 8.65 -15.22 -1.06
C GLU A 49 8.44 -15.77 0.35
N ASP A 50 8.11 -14.90 1.31
CA ASP A 50 7.82 -15.27 2.71
C ASP A 50 6.50 -16.02 2.88
N GLY A 51 5.73 -16.24 1.81
CA GLY A 51 4.40 -16.87 1.86
C GLY A 51 3.38 -16.06 2.66
N ALA A 52 3.68 -14.79 2.93
CA ALA A 52 2.84 -13.87 3.71
C ALA A 52 1.62 -13.38 2.93
N LEU A 53 1.49 -13.76 1.66
CA LEU A 53 0.40 -13.39 0.77
C LEU A 53 -0.36 -14.63 0.32
N GLU A 54 -1.67 -14.60 0.51
CA GLU A 54 -2.55 -15.62 -0.02
C GLU A 54 -2.43 -15.66 -1.55
N GLU A 55 -2.43 -16.85 -2.14
CA GLU A 55 -2.40 -17.01 -3.60
C GLU A 55 -3.48 -16.17 -4.30
N ALA A 56 -4.62 -15.94 -3.63
CA ALA A 56 -5.73 -15.13 -4.10
C ALA A 56 -5.32 -13.73 -4.57
N VAL A 57 -4.26 -13.15 -3.98
CA VAL A 57 -3.70 -11.85 -4.37
C VAL A 57 -3.12 -11.89 -5.79
N PHE A 58 -2.57 -13.02 -6.20
CA PHE A 58 -1.89 -13.20 -7.49
C PHE A 58 -2.77 -13.86 -8.56
N LYS A 59 -3.92 -14.44 -8.16
CA LYS A 59 -4.83 -15.17 -9.06
C LYS A 59 -5.44 -14.29 -10.14
N ASN A 60 -5.50 -12.97 -9.95
CA ASN A 60 -5.98 -12.06 -10.99
C ASN A 60 -5.23 -10.72 -10.99
N PRO A 61 -5.20 -10.01 -12.14
CA PRO A 61 -4.54 -8.71 -12.25
C PRO A 61 -5.05 -7.69 -11.22
N GLN A 62 -6.34 -7.67 -10.92
CA GLN A 62 -6.95 -6.70 -10.01
C GLN A 62 -6.45 -6.88 -8.58
N GLY A 63 -6.27 -8.12 -8.12
CA GLY A 63 -5.70 -8.45 -6.82
C GLY A 63 -4.27 -7.94 -6.68
N LEU A 64 -3.46 -8.14 -7.73
CA LEU A 64 -2.09 -7.64 -7.77
C LEU A 64 -2.06 -6.10 -7.72
N LEU A 65 -2.95 -5.43 -8.46
CA LEU A 65 -3.07 -3.98 -8.44
C LEU A 65 -3.48 -3.45 -7.06
N SER A 66 -4.50 -4.07 -6.43
CA SER A 66 -4.96 -3.72 -5.09
C SER A 66 -3.87 -3.91 -4.05
N PHE A 67 -3.09 -4.99 -4.16
CA PHE A 67 -1.95 -5.22 -3.29
C PHE A 67 -0.88 -4.12 -3.44
N CYS A 68 -0.51 -3.78 -4.68
CA CYS A 68 0.43 -2.68 -4.91
C CYS A 68 -0.09 -1.35 -4.35
N CYS A 69 -1.39 -1.04 -4.51
CA CYS A 69 -1.99 0.14 -3.88
C CYS A 69 -1.85 0.14 -2.35
N GLY A 70 -2.12 -1.00 -1.70
CA GLY A 70 -1.98 -1.13 -0.25
C GLY A 70 -0.54 -0.94 0.22
N ALA A 71 0.41 -1.57 -0.46
CA ALA A 71 1.84 -1.44 -0.16
C ALA A 71 2.34 0.01 -0.31
N TRP A 72 1.92 0.71 -1.36
CA TRP A 72 2.22 2.13 -1.53
C TRP A 72 1.63 2.99 -0.41
N ILE A 73 0.36 2.82 -0.06
CA ILE A 73 -0.27 3.59 1.02
C ILE A 73 0.48 3.36 2.32
N GLN A 74 0.80 2.11 2.65
CA GLN A 74 1.57 1.78 3.85
C GLN A 74 2.93 2.47 3.83
N PHE A 75 3.67 2.39 2.72
CA PHE A 75 4.97 3.04 2.59
C PHE A 75 4.87 4.56 2.78
N LEU A 76 3.94 5.22 2.10
CA LEU A 76 3.77 6.67 2.20
C LEU A 76 3.39 7.12 3.61
N LEU A 77 2.52 6.37 4.31
CA LEU A 77 2.14 6.72 5.67
C LEU A 77 3.27 6.47 6.68
N VAL A 78 3.98 5.34 6.56
CA VAL A 78 4.98 4.95 7.55
C VAL A 78 6.32 5.65 7.31
N GLU A 79 6.86 5.54 6.10
CA GLU A 79 8.23 5.98 5.79
C GLU A 79 8.31 7.48 5.45
N VAL A 80 7.22 8.04 4.91
CA VAL A 80 7.19 9.45 4.46
C VAL A 80 6.46 10.33 5.48
N ALA A 81 5.23 9.98 5.86
CA ALA A 81 4.47 10.75 6.85
C ALA A 81 4.89 10.48 8.30
N GLY A 82 5.78 9.50 8.54
CA GLY A 82 6.33 9.21 9.86
C GLY A 82 5.35 8.53 10.82
N MET A 83 4.26 7.94 10.31
CA MET A 83 3.33 7.18 11.14
C MET A 83 4.02 5.92 11.65
N LYS A 84 3.95 5.63 12.95
CA LYS A 84 4.48 4.36 13.45
C LYS A 84 3.65 3.21 12.88
N LYS A 85 4.31 2.15 12.43
CA LYS A 85 3.65 0.93 11.92
C LYS A 85 2.62 0.36 12.91
N THR A 86 2.91 0.45 14.21
CA THR A 86 1.99 0.03 15.28
C THR A 86 0.70 0.84 15.29
N ASP A 87 0.79 2.14 15.03
CA ASP A 87 -0.33 3.06 15.05
C ASP A 87 -1.19 2.85 13.81
N LEU A 88 -0.58 2.58 12.65
CA LEU A 88 -1.31 2.21 11.44
C LEU A 88 -2.15 0.95 11.64
N HIS A 89 -1.57 -0.09 12.26
CA HIS A 89 -2.31 -1.30 12.62
C HIS A 89 -3.41 -1.03 13.65
N ALA A 90 -3.17 -0.16 14.63
CA ALA A 90 -4.17 0.20 15.63
C ALA A 90 -5.36 0.93 15.01
N VAL A 91 -5.11 1.87 14.08
CA VAL A 91 -6.14 2.58 13.33
C VAL A 91 -6.98 1.61 12.50
N ALA A 92 -6.33 0.72 11.73
CA ALA A 92 -7.04 -0.27 10.92
C ALA A 92 -7.94 -1.18 11.78
N ARG A 93 -7.42 -1.67 12.92
CA ARG A 93 -8.19 -2.50 13.86
C ARG A 93 -9.36 -1.74 14.50
N LYS A 94 -9.17 -0.46 14.83
CA LYS A 94 -10.22 0.38 15.42
C LYS A 94 -11.36 0.59 14.43
N ILE A 95 -11.05 0.99 13.19
CA ILE A 95 -12.04 1.17 12.11
C ILE A 95 -12.84 -0.12 11.90
N PHE A 96 -12.16 -1.27 11.85
CA PHE A 96 -12.82 -2.56 11.67
C PHE A 96 -13.77 -2.92 12.82
N LYS A 97 -13.35 -2.70 14.08
CA LYS A 97 -14.20 -2.92 15.27
C LYS A 97 -15.41 -2.00 15.28
N GLU A 98 -15.24 -0.72 14.94
CA GLU A 98 -16.34 0.25 14.87
C GLU A 98 -17.34 -0.11 13.77
N THR A 99 -16.85 -0.56 12.61
CA THR A 99 -17.70 -1.03 11.51
C THR A 99 -18.50 -2.29 11.87
N HIS A 100 -17.90 -3.21 12.65
CA HIS A 100 -18.58 -4.41 13.13
C HIS A 100 -19.59 -4.14 14.24
N ASN A 101 -19.28 -3.26 15.19
CA ASN A 101 -20.21 -2.89 16.26
C ASN A 101 -21.44 -2.12 15.74
N ASN A 102 -21.30 -1.38 14.63
CA ASN A 102 -22.44 -0.74 13.96
C ASN A 102 -23.29 -1.71 13.13
N ARG A 103 -22.79 -2.91 12.79
CA ARG A 103 -23.57 -3.94 12.08
C ARG A 103 -24.41 -4.83 12.99
N SER A 104 -24.18 -4.83 14.29
CA SER A 104 -24.99 -5.58 15.28
C SER A 104 -26.28 -4.87 15.71
N ILE A 105 -26.66 -3.78 15.04
CA ILE A 105 -27.90 -3.05 15.28
C ILE A 105 -28.73 -3.02 13.98
N HIS A 106 -29.04 -4.18 13.41
CA HIS A 106 -30.13 -4.35 12.44
C HIS A 106 -30.64 -5.79 12.44
#